data_AF-A0A158QIL4-F1
#
_entry.id   AF-A0A158QIL4-F1
#
_cell.length_a   1.000
_cell.length_b   1.000
_cell.length_c   1.000
_cell.angle_alpha   90.00
_cell.angle_beta   90.00
_cell.angle_gamma   90.00
#
_symmetry.space_group_name_H-M   'P 1'
#
loop_
_entity.id
_entity.type
_entity.pdbx_description
1 polymer ?
#
loop_
_entity_poly.entity_id
_entity_poly.type
_entity_poly.pdbx_seq_one_letter_code
_entity_poly.pdbx_strand_id
1 'polypeptide(L)'
;MPHVKAKLQSAQNTIGQLRQDLTSLMAEKEEELEAFKRSSHRTIEDLNGVLKDLESKHRAEAARWKKKLDTTLADLEHELANEREAKESAEKAAQEAEDHYNHLAAEFDELNNSMEEARTALQLSENRRQTATEELEMLRVQFEASERSRRKAESETQEITNRVSELNTQVNNLTADKRRLEGELAIAQGDIEDLNGSKLGNEERIAKLLQDVARLTADLQAEQDLARRADAGRRQLETDLRDANNRLKAAEQALEDAEKDSIRKISNMEGRLREAEMTAESESKRVRELTAHLRKVERSHKEVSQAIEEERALAAQMKELMERGQGKLKNMRRQVEEAEIAAAAANMKLRKANEQLEEAELRATMAERRVSLQAESVRDKQAFTPRMRSTSFVREGSTFSVTEYTPRRTRRTPAFRSVDSEEREIVLNGGAD
;
A
#
# COMPACT_ATOMS: atom_id res chain seq x y z
N MET A 1 -100.92 -212.69 193.68
CA MET A 1 -100.43 -212.77 192.29
C MET A 1 -101.43 -212.18 191.27
N PRO A 2 -101.63 -210.85 191.22
CA PRO A 2 -101.98 -210.23 189.92
C PRO A 2 -101.08 -209.04 189.50
N HIS A 3 -100.59 -208.24 190.44
CA HIS A 3 -100.06 -206.89 190.18
C HIS A 3 -98.83 -206.79 189.26
N VAL A 4 -98.05 -207.87 189.10
CA VAL A 4 -96.79 -207.85 188.32
C VAL A 4 -97.05 -207.93 186.82
N LYS A 5 -98.08 -208.68 186.38
CA LYS A 5 -98.29 -208.97 184.94
C LYS A 5 -98.73 -207.73 184.15
N ALA A 6 -99.55 -206.87 184.75
CA ALA A 6 -100.05 -205.65 184.13
C ALA A 6 -98.95 -204.61 183.81
N LYS A 7 -97.94 -204.46 184.68
CA LYS A 7 -96.85 -203.49 184.47
C LYS A 7 -95.93 -203.88 183.29
N LEU A 8 -95.68 -205.17 183.10
CA LEU A 8 -94.86 -205.65 181.98
C LEU A 8 -95.50 -205.33 180.63
N GLN A 9 -96.80 -205.59 180.49
CA GLN A 9 -97.53 -205.35 179.25
C GLN A 9 -97.65 -203.85 178.91
N SER A 10 -97.77 -202.98 179.92
CA SER A 10 -97.71 -201.53 179.73
C SER A 10 -96.35 -201.08 179.17
N ALA A 11 -95.25 -201.65 179.65
CA ALA A 11 -93.89 -201.28 179.20
C ALA A 11 -93.60 -201.74 177.76
N GLN A 12 -94.11 -202.91 177.36
CA GLN A 12 -93.97 -203.40 175.99
C GLN A 12 -94.72 -202.50 174.99
N ASN A 13 -95.93 -202.04 175.32
CA ASN A 13 -96.68 -201.13 174.48
C ASN A 13 -95.94 -199.79 174.26
N THR A 14 -95.36 -199.20 175.32
CA THR A 14 -94.59 -197.93 175.19
C THR A 14 -93.33 -198.06 174.34
N ILE A 15 -92.68 -199.23 174.32
CA ILE A 15 -91.51 -199.48 173.46
C ILE A 15 -91.92 -199.69 172.00
N GLY A 16 -93.10 -200.27 171.75
CA GLY A 16 -93.70 -200.35 170.42
C GLY A 16 -93.98 -198.97 169.84
N GLN A 17 -94.63 -198.11 170.64
CA GLN A 17 -94.96 -196.73 170.26
C GLN A 17 -93.72 -195.93 169.87
N LEU A 18 -92.72 -195.85 170.76
CA LEU A 18 -91.47 -195.10 170.50
C LEU A 18 -90.69 -195.57 169.26
N ARG A 19 -90.82 -196.84 168.87
CA ARG A 19 -90.24 -197.35 167.61
C ARG A 19 -91.02 -196.86 166.39
N GLN A 20 -92.34 -196.89 166.44
CA GLN A 20 -93.19 -196.39 165.36
C GLN A 20 -92.98 -194.88 165.15
N ASP A 21 -92.95 -194.11 166.25
CA ASP A 21 -92.72 -192.67 166.24
C ASP A 21 -91.35 -192.33 165.61
N LEU A 22 -90.29 -193.06 165.97
CA LEU A 22 -88.95 -192.89 165.37
C LEU A 22 -88.92 -193.23 163.86
N THR A 23 -89.61 -194.28 163.41
CA THR A 23 -89.70 -194.58 161.97
C THR A 23 -90.50 -193.53 161.21
N SER A 24 -91.54 -192.96 161.82
CA SER A 24 -92.31 -191.86 161.22
C SER A 24 -91.43 -190.61 161.09
N LEU A 25 -90.68 -190.26 162.14
CA LEU A 25 -89.80 -189.09 162.15
C LEU A 25 -88.66 -189.20 161.13
N MET A 26 -88.13 -190.41 160.90
CA MET A 26 -87.14 -190.63 159.83
C MET A 26 -87.76 -190.44 158.44
N ALA A 27 -88.96 -190.97 158.19
CA ALA A 27 -89.65 -190.79 156.92
C ALA A 27 -89.98 -189.31 156.63
N GLU A 28 -90.46 -188.55 157.64
CA GLU A 28 -90.64 -187.10 157.54
C GLU A 28 -89.34 -186.37 157.21
N LYS A 29 -88.21 -186.77 157.82
CA LYS A 29 -86.90 -186.14 157.59
C LYS A 29 -86.31 -186.50 156.23
N GLU A 30 -86.55 -187.69 155.70
CA GLU A 30 -86.19 -188.05 154.32
C GLU A 30 -87.07 -187.30 153.30
N GLU A 31 -88.37 -187.15 153.55
CA GLU A 31 -89.27 -186.38 152.68
C GLU A 31 -88.97 -184.87 152.72
N GLU A 32 -88.67 -184.30 153.88
CA GLU A 32 -88.15 -182.92 154.03
C GLU A 32 -86.87 -182.73 153.22
N LEU A 33 -85.94 -183.69 153.27
CA LEU A 33 -84.65 -183.60 152.59
C LEU A 33 -84.79 -183.73 151.06
N GLU A 34 -85.70 -184.57 150.56
CA GLU A 34 -86.07 -184.60 149.14
C GLU A 34 -86.91 -183.39 148.71
N ALA A 35 -87.75 -182.82 149.58
CA ALA A 35 -88.40 -181.55 149.32
C ALA A 35 -87.38 -180.41 149.21
N PHE A 36 -86.38 -180.38 150.09
CA PHE A 36 -85.28 -179.42 150.05
C PHE A 36 -84.41 -179.58 148.79
N LYS A 37 -84.04 -180.80 148.40
CA LYS A 37 -83.34 -181.06 147.13
C LYS A 37 -84.14 -180.57 145.92
N ARG A 38 -85.44 -180.89 145.84
CA ARG A 38 -86.32 -180.46 144.75
C ARG A 38 -86.52 -178.94 144.73
N SER A 39 -86.56 -178.29 145.90
CA SER A 39 -86.56 -176.83 146.03
C SER A 39 -85.25 -176.21 145.53
N SER A 40 -84.11 -176.72 146.03
CA SER A 40 -82.77 -176.26 145.66
C SER A 40 -82.51 -176.41 144.16
N HIS A 41 -82.88 -177.55 143.56
CA HIS A 41 -82.72 -177.78 142.13
C HIS A 41 -83.53 -176.78 141.29
N ARG A 42 -84.80 -176.52 141.66
CA ARG A 42 -85.60 -175.46 141.01
C ARG A 42 -84.94 -174.09 141.14
N THR A 43 -84.45 -173.70 142.32
CA THR A 43 -83.76 -172.41 142.46
C THR A 43 -82.48 -172.34 141.63
N ILE A 44 -81.81 -173.46 141.35
CA ILE A 44 -80.65 -173.52 140.44
C ILE A 44 -81.11 -173.40 138.97
N GLU A 45 -82.21 -174.05 138.58
CA GLU A 45 -82.81 -173.89 137.24
C GLU A 45 -83.29 -172.45 137.00
N ASP A 46 -83.99 -171.85 137.97
CA ASP A 46 -84.45 -170.46 137.94
C ASP A 46 -83.27 -169.48 137.82
N LEU A 47 -82.23 -169.64 138.65
CA LEU A 47 -81.02 -168.81 138.60
C LEU A 47 -80.26 -168.99 137.27
N ASN A 48 -80.16 -170.20 136.74
CA ASN A 48 -79.57 -170.46 135.42
C ASN A 48 -80.39 -169.84 134.30
N GLY A 49 -81.72 -169.83 134.40
CA GLY A 49 -82.62 -169.13 133.48
C GLY A 49 -82.39 -167.62 133.51
N VAL A 50 -82.41 -167.01 134.70
CA VAL A 50 -82.14 -165.58 134.90
C VAL A 50 -80.74 -165.20 134.40
N LEU A 51 -79.71 -166.00 134.69
CA LEU A 51 -78.34 -165.77 134.23
C LEU A 51 -78.27 -165.82 132.70
N LYS A 52 -78.84 -166.86 132.07
CA LYS A 52 -78.89 -166.99 130.61
C LYS A 52 -79.61 -165.83 129.93
N ASP A 53 -80.70 -165.35 130.53
CA ASP A 53 -81.45 -164.18 130.07
C ASP A 53 -80.67 -162.87 130.23
N LEU A 54 -79.95 -162.69 131.35
CA LEU A 54 -79.08 -161.53 131.58
C LEU A 54 -77.89 -161.52 130.61
N GLU A 55 -77.21 -162.66 130.42
CA GLU A 55 -76.16 -162.76 129.41
C GLU A 55 -76.70 -162.53 127.99
N SER A 56 -77.91 -163.01 127.68
CA SER A 56 -78.57 -162.79 126.38
C SER A 56 -78.83 -161.30 126.16
N LYS A 57 -79.37 -160.60 127.17
CA LYS A 57 -79.58 -159.14 127.17
C LYS A 57 -78.26 -158.39 127.00
N HIS A 58 -77.24 -158.70 127.81
CA HIS A 58 -75.94 -158.02 127.73
C HIS A 58 -75.18 -158.32 126.43
N ARG A 59 -75.28 -159.53 125.85
CA ARG A 59 -74.79 -159.80 124.49
C ARG A 59 -75.54 -158.98 123.43
N ALA A 60 -76.85 -158.85 123.54
CA ALA A 60 -77.66 -158.04 122.63
C ALA A 60 -77.37 -156.53 122.77
N GLU A 61 -77.14 -156.04 123.98
CA GLU A 61 -76.72 -154.66 124.27
C GLU A 61 -75.30 -154.39 123.73
N ALA A 62 -74.34 -155.27 124.00
CA ALA A 62 -72.99 -155.18 123.46
C ALA A 62 -72.98 -155.23 121.93
N ALA A 63 -73.81 -156.08 121.30
CA ALA A 63 -73.96 -156.13 119.85
C ALA A 63 -74.62 -154.85 119.28
N ARG A 64 -75.61 -154.26 119.98
CA ARG A 64 -76.21 -152.97 119.61
C ARG A 64 -75.21 -151.82 119.72
N TRP A 65 -74.46 -151.75 120.81
CA TRP A 65 -73.43 -150.75 121.01
C TRP A 65 -72.28 -150.90 120.03
N LYS A 66 -71.81 -152.14 119.78
CA LYS A 66 -70.82 -152.41 118.73
C LYS A 66 -71.35 -151.94 117.37
N LYS A 67 -72.55 -152.37 116.95
CA LYS A 67 -73.10 -151.92 115.67
C LYS A 67 -73.21 -150.40 115.58
N LYS A 68 -73.61 -149.72 116.67
CA LYS A 68 -73.68 -148.25 116.70
C LYS A 68 -72.29 -147.61 116.55
N LEU A 69 -71.27 -148.13 117.24
CA LEU A 69 -69.89 -147.67 117.12
C LEU A 69 -69.32 -147.94 115.73
N ASP A 70 -69.52 -149.14 115.19
CA ASP A 70 -69.15 -149.53 113.83
C ASP A 70 -69.79 -148.58 112.79
N THR A 71 -71.06 -148.20 112.94
CA THR A 71 -71.70 -147.21 112.05
C THR A 71 -71.11 -145.82 112.24
N THR A 72 -70.98 -145.29 113.47
CA THR A 72 -70.42 -143.95 113.67
C THR A 72 -68.96 -143.84 113.24
N LEU A 73 -68.21 -144.95 113.27
CA LEU A 73 -66.85 -145.01 112.77
C LEU A 73 -66.83 -144.93 111.24
N ALA A 74 -67.71 -145.68 110.55
CA ALA A 74 -67.84 -145.59 109.09
C ALA A 74 -68.36 -144.20 108.64
N ASP A 75 -69.28 -143.59 109.38
CA ASP A 75 -69.76 -142.22 109.12
C ASP A 75 -68.61 -141.21 109.25
N LEU A 76 -67.83 -141.28 110.33
CA LEU A 76 -66.65 -140.41 110.56
C LEU A 76 -65.51 -140.67 109.57
N GLU A 77 -65.30 -141.91 109.12
CA GLU A 77 -64.33 -142.24 108.06
C GLU A 77 -64.75 -141.64 106.72
N HIS A 78 -66.05 -141.61 106.42
CA HIS A 78 -66.58 -140.94 105.23
C HIS A 78 -66.48 -139.41 105.32
N GLU A 79 -66.84 -138.80 106.46
CA GLU A 79 -66.65 -137.36 106.71
C GLU A 79 -65.16 -136.97 106.58
N LEU A 80 -64.25 -137.75 107.17
CA LEU A 80 -62.81 -137.52 107.05
C LEU A 80 -62.27 -137.69 105.62
N ALA A 81 -62.87 -138.55 104.80
CA ALA A 81 -62.55 -138.66 103.37
C ALA A 81 -63.01 -137.42 102.59
N ASN A 82 -64.26 -136.99 102.82
CA ASN A 82 -64.85 -135.82 102.17
C ASN A 82 -64.09 -134.53 102.51
N GLU A 83 -63.73 -134.33 103.78
CA GLU A 83 -62.92 -133.18 104.24
C GLU A 83 -61.49 -133.20 103.66
N ARG A 84 -60.90 -134.38 103.42
CA ARG A 84 -59.61 -134.51 102.73
C ARG A 84 -59.70 -134.13 101.26
N GLU A 85 -60.74 -134.58 100.55
CA GLU A 85 -60.98 -134.21 99.15
C GLU A 85 -61.28 -132.71 99.01
N ALA A 86 -62.11 -132.15 99.91
CA ALA A 86 -62.37 -130.72 99.97
C ALA A 86 -61.09 -129.90 100.24
N LYS A 87 -60.23 -130.36 101.15
CA LYS A 87 -58.92 -129.74 101.43
C LYS A 87 -57.99 -129.80 100.20
N GLU A 88 -57.85 -130.97 99.56
CA GLU A 88 -56.98 -131.11 98.38
C GLU A 88 -57.48 -130.25 97.20
N SER A 89 -58.80 -130.14 97.03
CA SER A 89 -59.43 -129.25 96.06
C SER A 89 -59.15 -127.77 96.37
N ALA A 90 -59.28 -127.35 97.63
CA ALA A 90 -58.97 -125.99 98.07
C ALA A 90 -57.48 -125.64 97.93
N GLU A 91 -56.56 -126.58 98.21
CA GLU A 91 -55.13 -126.38 98.03
C GLU A 91 -54.73 -126.26 96.55
N LYS A 92 -55.37 -127.02 95.66
CA LYS A 92 -55.20 -126.84 94.19
C LYS A 92 -55.72 -125.49 93.73
N ALA A 93 -56.93 -125.09 94.13
CA ALA A 93 -57.50 -123.79 93.77
C ALA A 93 -56.67 -122.61 94.34
N ALA A 94 -56.02 -122.79 95.50
CA ALA A 94 -55.10 -121.80 96.05
C ALA A 94 -53.81 -121.70 95.23
N GLN A 95 -53.21 -122.82 94.81
CA GLN A 95 -52.03 -122.83 93.94
C GLN A 95 -52.35 -122.22 92.56
N GLU A 96 -53.47 -122.59 91.95
CA GLU A 96 -53.93 -122.01 90.68
C GLU A 96 -54.12 -120.48 90.80
N ALA A 97 -54.68 -119.99 91.91
CA ALA A 97 -54.81 -118.57 92.18
C ALA A 97 -53.47 -117.85 92.42
N GLU A 98 -52.50 -118.50 93.07
CA GLU A 98 -51.15 -117.97 93.28
C GLU A 98 -50.36 -117.92 91.95
N ASP A 99 -50.44 -118.97 91.14
CA ASP A 99 -49.82 -119.03 89.80
C ASP A 99 -50.42 -117.95 88.88
N HIS A 100 -51.74 -117.76 88.89
CA HIS A 100 -52.41 -116.67 88.18
C HIS A 100 -52.02 -115.28 88.69
N TYR A 101 -51.87 -115.09 90.00
CA TYR A 101 -51.41 -113.83 90.58
C TYR A 101 -49.97 -113.51 90.15
N ASN A 102 -49.07 -114.48 90.23
CA ASN A 102 -47.66 -114.34 89.85
C ASN A 102 -47.51 -114.05 88.34
N HIS A 103 -48.32 -114.68 87.49
CA HIS A 103 -48.38 -114.39 86.05
C HIS A 103 -48.83 -112.95 85.78
N LEU A 104 -49.91 -112.49 86.42
CA LEU A 104 -50.44 -111.13 86.22
C LEU A 104 -49.50 -110.05 86.80
N ALA A 105 -48.77 -110.36 87.88
CA ALA A 105 -47.73 -109.49 88.41
C ALA A 105 -46.57 -109.31 87.41
N ALA A 106 -46.12 -110.39 86.76
CA ALA A 106 -45.11 -110.32 85.72
C ALA A 106 -45.58 -109.51 84.49
N GLU A 107 -46.82 -109.72 84.02
CA GLU A 107 -47.41 -108.92 82.93
C GLU A 107 -47.51 -107.43 83.30
N PHE A 108 -47.81 -107.11 84.57
CA PHE A 108 -47.87 -105.73 85.04
C PHE A 108 -46.49 -105.07 85.07
N ASP A 109 -45.45 -105.77 85.52
CA ASP A 109 -44.08 -105.27 85.52
C ASP A 109 -43.55 -105.09 84.09
N GLU A 110 -43.82 -106.03 83.17
CA GLU A 110 -43.50 -105.89 81.74
C GLU A 110 -44.19 -104.67 81.11
N LEU A 111 -45.49 -104.48 81.38
CA LEU A 111 -46.26 -103.32 80.91
C LEU A 111 -45.72 -102.00 81.49
N ASN A 112 -45.33 -101.98 82.76
CA ASN A 112 -44.77 -100.79 83.41
C ASN A 112 -43.39 -100.43 82.85
N ASN A 113 -42.53 -101.43 82.59
CA ASN A 113 -41.26 -101.23 81.90
C ASN A 113 -41.46 -100.67 80.48
N SER A 114 -42.36 -101.28 79.69
CA SER A 114 -42.68 -100.81 78.34
C SER A 114 -43.26 -99.38 78.32
N MET A 115 -44.05 -99.01 79.33
CA MET A 115 -44.55 -97.64 79.51
C MET A 115 -43.44 -96.62 79.78
N GLU A 116 -42.37 -97.00 80.50
CA GLU A 116 -41.23 -96.12 80.77
C GLU A 116 -40.28 -96.00 79.56
N GLU A 117 -40.10 -97.08 78.78
CA GLU A 117 -39.47 -97.03 77.46
C GLU A 117 -40.25 -96.10 76.51
N ALA A 118 -41.59 -96.19 76.48
CA ALA A 118 -42.43 -95.30 75.67
C ALA A 118 -42.33 -93.83 76.11
N ARG A 119 -42.27 -93.54 77.42
CA ARG A 119 -42.07 -92.18 77.97
C ARG A 119 -40.71 -91.61 77.59
N THR A 120 -39.63 -92.36 77.76
CA THR A 120 -38.28 -91.90 77.43
C THR A 120 -38.09 -91.71 75.92
N ALA A 121 -38.69 -92.58 75.09
CA ALA A 121 -38.74 -92.40 73.64
C ALA A 121 -39.54 -91.15 73.21
N LEU A 122 -40.68 -90.89 73.86
CA LEU A 122 -41.47 -89.66 73.65
C LEU A 122 -40.65 -88.42 74.01
N GLN A 123 -40.05 -88.37 75.19
CA GLN A 123 -39.24 -87.24 75.64
C GLN A 123 -38.05 -86.96 74.69
N LEU A 124 -37.38 -88.01 74.19
CA LEU A 124 -36.32 -87.87 73.19
C LEU A 124 -36.85 -87.31 71.86
N SER A 125 -38.07 -87.71 71.45
CA SER A 125 -38.74 -87.18 70.26
C SER A 125 -39.13 -85.71 70.42
N GLU A 126 -39.65 -85.33 71.59
CA GLU A 126 -40.02 -83.94 71.92
C GLU A 126 -38.81 -83.01 71.98
N ASN A 127 -37.70 -83.46 72.59
CA ASN A 127 -36.43 -82.73 72.59
C ASN A 127 -35.91 -82.50 71.16
N ARG A 128 -35.90 -83.55 70.32
CA ARG A 128 -35.52 -83.43 68.90
C ARG A 128 -36.43 -82.47 68.12
N ARG A 129 -37.75 -82.54 68.36
CA ARG A 129 -38.74 -81.62 67.77
C ARG A 129 -38.48 -80.17 68.21
N GLN A 130 -38.12 -79.93 69.47
CA GLN A 130 -37.78 -78.60 69.96
C GLN A 130 -36.53 -78.05 69.25
N THR A 131 -35.41 -78.79 69.25
CA THR A 131 -34.17 -78.35 68.57
C THR A 131 -34.42 -78.06 67.08
N ALA A 132 -35.14 -78.93 66.37
CA ALA A 132 -35.50 -78.69 64.97
C ALA A 132 -36.43 -77.48 64.76
N THR A 133 -37.23 -77.10 65.77
CA THR A 133 -38.07 -75.88 65.73
C THR A 133 -37.20 -74.62 65.93
N GLU A 134 -36.23 -74.68 66.84
CA GLU A 134 -35.27 -73.60 67.12
C GLU A 134 -34.33 -73.35 65.92
N GLU A 135 -33.81 -74.42 65.31
CA GLU A 135 -33.02 -74.36 64.07
C GLU A 135 -33.80 -73.73 62.91
N LEU A 136 -35.06 -74.13 62.73
CA LEU A 136 -35.94 -73.59 61.68
C LEU A 136 -36.19 -72.09 61.85
N GLU A 137 -36.40 -71.63 63.09
CA GLU A 137 -36.60 -70.19 63.37
C GLU A 137 -35.31 -69.38 63.22
N MET A 138 -34.15 -69.92 63.62
CA MET A 138 -32.85 -69.30 63.33
C MET A 138 -32.61 -69.15 61.82
N LEU A 139 -32.94 -70.18 61.04
CA LEU A 139 -32.81 -70.14 59.57
C LEU A 139 -33.76 -69.13 58.92
N ARG A 140 -34.99 -68.96 59.44
CA ARG A 140 -35.91 -67.89 59.01
C ARG A 140 -35.31 -66.50 59.23
N VAL A 141 -34.82 -66.22 60.44
CA VAL A 141 -34.23 -64.91 60.77
C VAL A 141 -32.99 -64.61 59.90
N GLN A 142 -32.15 -65.62 59.64
CA GLN A 142 -31.02 -65.49 58.71
C GLN A 142 -31.47 -65.27 57.26
N PHE A 143 -32.50 -65.97 56.79
CA PHE A 143 -33.07 -65.78 55.47
C PHE A 143 -33.66 -64.37 55.29
N GLU A 144 -34.41 -63.86 56.27
CA GLU A 144 -34.95 -62.49 56.25
C GLU A 144 -33.86 -61.40 56.32
N ALA A 145 -32.75 -61.67 57.00
CA ALA A 145 -31.58 -60.78 56.98
C ALA A 145 -30.90 -60.79 55.58
N SER A 146 -30.75 -61.97 54.98
CA SER A 146 -30.20 -62.15 53.63
C SER A 146 -31.08 -61.47 52.57
N GLU A 147 -32.40 -61.66 52.62
CA GLU A 147 -33.38 -61.00 51.73
C GLU A 147 -33.32 -59.47 51.82
N ARG A 148 -33.20 -58.91 53.03
CA ARG A 148 -33.01 -57.46 53.22
C ARG A 148 -31.68 -56.98 52.62
N SER A 149 -30.61 -57.75 52.77
CA SER A 149 -29.30 -57.45 52.18
C SER A 149 -29.34 -57.49 50.64
N ARG A 150 -29.98 -58.52 50.05
CA ARG A 150 -30.18 -58.65 48.60
C ARG A 150 -30.93 -57.45 48.03
N ARG A 151 -32.07 -57.08 48.63
CA ARG A 151 -32.88 -55.94 48.18
C ARG A 151 -32.12 -54.60 48.27
N LYS A 152 -31.25 -54.43 49.27
CA LYS A 152 -30.37 -53.26 49.38
C LYS A 152 -29.34 -53.21 48.24
N ALA A 153 -28.66 -54.32 47.97
CA ALA A 153 -27.71 -54.43 46.86
C ALA A 153 -28.38 -54.25 45.49
N GLU A 154 -29.64 -54.68 45.32
CA GLU A 154 -30.45 -54.46 44.12
C GLU A 154 -30.81 -52.98 43.93
N SER A 155 -31.17 -52.25 44.99
CA SER A 155 -31.36 -50.78 44.94
C SER A 155 -30.08 -50.09 44.51
N GLU A 156 -28.96 -50.38 45.16
CA GLU A 156 -27.64 -49.82 44.84
C GLU A 156 -27.23 -50.12 43.40
N THR A 157 -27.50 -51.32 42.90
CA THR A 157 -27.26 -51.71 41.51
C THR A 157 -28.14 -50.92 40.53
N GLN A 158 -29.41 -50.68 40.85
CA GLN A 158 -30.30 -49.87 40.03
C GLN A 158 -29.91 -48.38 40.03
N GLU A 159 -29.49 -47.86 41.18
CA GLU A 159 -28.98 -46.48 41.33
C GLU A 159 -27.70 -46.27 40.50
N ILE A 160 -26.75 -47.20 40.57
CA ILE A 160 -25.54 -47.20 39.72
C ILE A 160 -25.92 -47.30 38.24
N THR A 161 -26.86 -48.18 37.87
CA THR A 161 -27.32 -48.34 36.48
C THR A 161 -27.95 -47.05 35.94
N ASN A 162 -28.79 -46.39 36.73
CA ASN A 162 -29.36 -45.08 36.38
C ASN A 162 -28.25 -44.04 36.19
N ARG A 163 -27.27 -43.99 37.11
CA ARG A 163 -26.16 -43.04 37.06
C ARG A 163 -25.25 -43.24 35.84
N VAL A 164 -25.03 -44.49 35.42
CA VAL A 164 -24.31 -44.81 34.17
C VAL A 164 -25.09 -44.31 32.94
N SER A 165 -26.42 -44.42 32.94
CA SER A 165 -27.27 -43.89 31.86
C SER A 165 -27.19 -42.35 31.75
N GLU A 166 -27.25 -41.65 32.90
CA GLU A 166 -27.05 -40.20 32.96
C GLU A 166 -25.69 -39.78 32.40
N LEU A 167 -24.60 -40.45 32.84
CA LEU A 167 -23.24 -40.14 32.41
C LEU A 167 -23.04 -40.40 30.91
N ASN A 168 -23.60 -41.48 30.36
CA ASN A 168 -23.58 -41.72 28.91
C ASN A 168 -24.32 -40.61 28.14
N THR A 169 -25.44 -40.12 28.66
CA THR A 169 -26.17 -39.00 28.06
C THR A 169 -25.33 -37.71 28.09
N GLN A 170 -24.64 -37.43 29.20
CA GLN A 170 -23.74 -36.28 29.33
C GLN A 170 -22.54 -36.38 28.37
N VAL A 171 -21.91 -37.56 28.25
CA VAL A 171 -20.80 -37.80 27.31
C VAL A 171 -21.24 -37.61 25.85
N ASN A 172 -22.44 -38.07 25.48
CA ASN A 172 -22.99 -37.87 24.14
C ASN A 172 -23.22 -36.37 23.85
N ASN A 173 -23.80 -35.62 24.79
CA ASN A 173 -24.02 -34.18 24.64
C ASN A 173 -22.70 -33.41 24.51
N LEU A 174 -21.73 -33.67 25.39
CA LEU A 174 -20.39 -33.05 25.33
C LEU A 174 -19.64 -33.41 24.04
N THR A 175 -19.85 -34.60 23.49
CA THR A 175 -19.29 -35.02 22.19
C THR A 175 -19.94 -34.27 21.03
N ALA A 176 -21.25 -33.97 21.10
CA ALA A 176 -21.94 -33.16 20.10
C ALA A 176 -21.50 -31.68 20.16
N ASP A 177 -21.43 -31.08 21.36
CA ASP A 177 -20.94 -29.73 21.55
C ASP A 177 -19.48 -29.58 21.13
N LYS A 178 -18.63 -30.55 21.45
CA LYS A 178 -17.24 -30.58 20.96
C LYS A 178 -17.19 -30.50 19.43
N ARG A 179 -17.95 -31.37 18.73
CA ARG A 179 -17.97 -31.37 17.25
C ARG A 179 -18.50 -30.07 16.66
N ARG A 180 -19.49 -29.43 17.31
CA ARG A 180 -20.00 -28.11 16.92
C ARG A 180 -18.92 -27.04 17.05
N LEU A 181 -18.23 -26.99 18.19
CA LEU A 181 -17.13 -26.05 18.45
C LEU A 181 -15.92 -26.28 17.54
N GLU A 182 -15.60 -27.54 17.20
CA GLU A 182 -14.56 -27.88 16.20
C GLU A 182 -14.94 -27.36 14.80
N GLY A 183 -16.22 -27.41 14.42
CA GLY A 183 -16.72 -26.82 13.17
C GLY A 183 -16.71 -25.28 13.18
N GLU A 184 -17.17 -24.65 14.26
CA GLU A 184 -17.14 -23.19 14.43
C GLU A 184 -15.71 -22.64 14.42
N LEU A 185 -14.75 -23.37 15.02
CA LEU A 185 -13.33 -23.03 14.96
C LEU A 185 -12.77 -23.11 13.53
N ALA A 186 -13.12 -24.15 12.77
CA ALA A 186 -12.67 -24.30 11.38
C ALA A 186 -13.22 -23.19 10.46
N ILE A 187 -14.46 -22.73 10.68
CA ILE A 187 -15.03 -21.58 9.97
C ILE A 187 -14.26 -20.30 10.32
N ALA A 188 -14.06 -20.02 11.62
CA ALA A 188 -13.34 -18.84 12.07
C ALA A 188 -11.85 -18.82 11.62
N GLN A 189 -11.23 -19.99 11.42
CA GLN A 189 -9.90 -20.10 10.81
C GLN A 189 -9.93 -19.68 9.34
N GLY A 190 -10.93 -20.12 8.56
CA GLY A 190 -11.15 -19.67 7.18
C GLY A 190 -11.37 -18.16 7.08
N ASP A 191 -12.22 -17.59 7.94
CA ASP A 191 -12.46 -16.14 7.99
C ASP A 191 -11.15 -15.36 8.26
N ILE A 192 -10.27 -15.89 9.11
CA ILE A 192 -8.95 -15.29 9.40
C ILE A 192 -8.00 -15.41 8.20
N GLU A 193 -8.03 -16.51 7.45
CA GLU A 193 -7.23 -16.68 6.23
C GLU A 193 -7.68 -15.71 5.12
N ASP A 194 -9.00 -15.58 4.88
CA ASP A 194 -9.57 -14.63 3.92
C ASP A 194 -9.29 -13.16 4.31
N LEU A 195 -9.41 -12.82 5.59
CA LEU A 195 -9.04 -11.48 6.09
C LEU A 195 -7.54 -11.19 5.93
N ASN A 196 -6.67 -12.18 6.13
CA ASN A 196 -5.23 -12.02 5.89
C ASN A 196 -4.91 -11.89 4.39
N GLY A 197 -5.57 -12.65 3.51
CA GLY A 197 -5.44 -12.50 2.06
C GLY A 197 -5.89 -11.11 1.58
N SER A 198 -7.03 -10.64 2.09
CA SER A 198 -7.54 -9.28 1.84
C SER A 198 -6.59 -8.21 2.36
N LYS A 199 -6.03 -8.37 3.57
CA LYS A 199 -5.01 -7.49 4.15
C LYS A 199 -3.78 -7.39 3.25
N LEU A 200 -3.20 -8.53 2.85
CA LEU A 200 -2.00 -8.58 1.99
C LEU A 200 -2.25 -7.94 0.62
N GLY A 201 -3.39 -8.20 -0.01
CA GLY A 201 -3.77 -7.56 -1.28
C GLY A 201 -3.96 -6.05 -1.18
N ASN A 202 -4.40 -5.55 -0.02
CA ASN A 202 -4.48 -4.11 0.27
C ASN A 202 -3.10 -3.52 0.58
N GLU A 203 -2.21 -4.21 1.29
CA GLU A 203 -0.83 -3.79 1.53
C GLU A 203 -0.03 -3.70 0.21
N GLU A 204 -0.19 -4.65 -0.72
CA GLU A 204 0.34 -4.55 -2.08
C GLU A 204 -0.19 -3.32 -2.83
N ARG A 205 -1.49 -3.02 -2.72
CA ARG A 205 -2.11 -1.84 -3.34
C ARG A 205 -1.54 -0.54 -2.78
N ILE A 206 -1.36 -0.47 -1.47
CA ILE A 206 -0.76 0.68 -0.78
C ILE A 206 0.70 0.83 -1.21
N ALA A 207 1.48 -0.25 -1.29
CA ALA A 207 2.87 -0.21 -1.77
C ALA A 207 2.98 0.32 -3.21
N LYS A 208 2.10 -0.13 -4.12
CA LYS A 208 2.02 0.36 -5.51
C LYS A 208 1.65 1.85 -5.57
N LEU A 209 0.65 2.28 -4.81
CA LEU A 209 0.27 3.70 -4.72
C LEU A 209 1.38 4.58 -4.12
N LEU A 210 2.12 4.10 -3.12
CA LEU A 210 3.27 4.82 -2.56
C LEU A 210 4.41 4.95 -3.59
N GLN A 211 4.63 3.93 -4.42
CA GLN A 211 5.60 3.99 -5.52
C GLN A 211 5.18 5.01 -6.60
N ASP A 212 3.90 5.05 -6.99
CA ASP A 212 3.39 6.06 -7.92
C ASP A 212 3.46 7.48 -7.33
N VAL A 213 3.14 7.68 -6.04
CA VAL A 213 3.30 8.97 -5.37
C VAL A 213 4.77 9.40 -5.32
N ALA A 214 5.70 8.48 -5.04
CA ALA A 214 7.13 8.77 -5.06
C ALA A 214 7.60 9.18 -6.47
N ARG A 215 7.14 8.49 -7.51
CA ARG A 215 7.43 8.83 -8.92
C ARG A 215 6.87 10.21 -9.28
N LEU A 216 5.59 10.47 -9.02
CA LEU A 216 4.95 11.76 -9.29
C LEU A 216 5.60 12.92 -8.49
N THR A 217 6.14 12.65 -7.30
CA THR A 217 6.91 13.62 -6.52
C THR A 217 8.24 13.95 -7.19
N ALA A 218 8.94 12.96 -7.76
CA ALA A 218 10.16 13.17 -8.52
C ALA A 218 9.89 13.89 -9.86
N ASP A 219 8.82 13.50 -10.58
CA ASP A 219 8.36 14.15 -11.81
C ASP A 219 8.05 15.65 -11.55
N LEU A 220 7.36 15.95 -10.44
CA LEU A 220 7.07 17.33 -10.00
C LEU A 220 8.32 18.11 -9.60
N GLN A 221 9.29 17.49 -8.93
CA GLN A 221 10.57 18.14 -8.59
C GLN A 221 11.38 18.46 -9.85
N ALA A 222 11.41 17.56 -10.83
CA ALA A 222 12.06 17.78 -12.12
C ALA A 222 11.45 18.96 -12.86
N GLU A 223 10.11 19.06 -12.95
CA GLU A 223 9.44 20.21 -13.56
C GLU A 223 9.62 21.51 -12.76
N GLN A 224 9.63 21.47 -11.42
CA GLN A 224 9.97 22.68 -10.64
C GLN A 224 11.38 23.18 -10.94
N ASP A 225 12.35 22.29 -11.16
CA ASP A 225 13.71 22.67 -11.54
C ASP A 225 13.84 23.12 -12.99
N LEU A 226 13.07 22.53 -13.92
CA LEU A 226 12.97 23.04 -15.29
C LEU A 226 12.36 24.43 -15.33
N ALA A 227 11.26 24.65 -14.61
CA ALA A 227 10.63 25.96 -14.45
C ALA A 227 11.57 27.00 -13.83
N ARG A 228 12.31 26.64 -12.76
CA ARG A 228 13.34 27.51 -12.15
C ARG A 228 14.43 27.90 -13.15
N ARG A 229 14.91 26.95 -13.97
CA ARG A 229 15.91 27.21 -15.02
C ARG A 229 15.36 28.10 -16.15
N ALA A 230 14.12 27.84 -16.58
CA ALA A 230 13.44 28.65 -17.59
C ALA A 230 13.21 30.09 -17.11
N ASP A 231 12.80 30.27 -15.85
CA ASP A 231 12.56 31.59 -15.26
C ASP A 231 13.88 32.36 -15.00
N ALA A 232 14.97 31.65 -14.66
CA ALA A 232 16.32 32.22 -14.63
C ALA A 232 16.81 32.64 -16.02
N GLY A 233 16.62 31.81 -17.03
CA GLY A 233 16.93 32.13 -18.43
C GLY A 233 16.13 33.32 -18.96
N ARG A 234 14.84 33.41 -18.62
CA ARG A 234 13.98 34.57 -18.92
C ARG A 234 14.54 35.85 -18.30
N ARG A 235 14.92 35.82 -17.01
CA ARG A 235 15.52 36.99 -16.32
C ARG A 235 16.87 37.40 -16.92
N GLN A 236 17.67 36.44 -17.37
CA GLN A 236 18.91 36.74 -18.11
C GLN A 236 18.59 37.45 -19.43
N LEU A 237 17.68 36.89 -20.24
CA LEU A 237 17.25 37.50 -21.51
C LEU A 237 16.60 38.89 -21.32
N GLU A 238 15.85 39.10 -20.24
CA GLU A 238 15.31 40.43 -19.88
C GLU A 238 16.43 41.43 -19.51
N THR A 239 17.51 40.95 -18.91
CA THR A 239 18.70 41.75 -18.59
C THR A 239 19.50 42.06 -19.86
N ASP A 240 19.76 41.06 -20.71
CA ASP A 240 20.47 41.20 -21.98
C ASP A 240 19.71 42.12 -22.95
N LEU A 241 18.38 42.01 -23.00
CA LEU A 241 17.51 42.88 -23.80
C LEU A 241 17.48 44.31 -23.25
N ARG A 242 17.49 44.48 -21.93
CA ARG A 242 17.60 45.81 -21.30
C ARG A 242 18.94 46.46 -21.63
N ASP A 243 20.03 45.71 -21.57
CA ASP A 243 21.37 46.21 -21.92
C ASP A 243 21.53 46.46 -23.43
N ALA A 244 20.94 45.63 -24.28
CA ALA A 244 20.87 45.89 -25.71
C ALA A 244 20.07 47.18 -26.02
N ASN A 245 18.96 47.40 -25.35
CA ASN A 245 18.14 48.63 -25.47
C ASN A 245 18.88 49.86 -24.90
N ASN A 246 19.63 49.71 -23.81
CA ASN A 246 20.52 50.76 -23.29
C ASN A 246 21.64 51.11 -24.29
N ARG A 247 22.27 50.10 -24.93
CA ARG A 247 23.28 50.29 -25.98
C ARG A 247 22.69 50.93 -27.24
N LEU A 248 21.47 50.52 -27.63
CA LEU A 248 20.74 51.13 -28.74
C LEU A 248 20.51 52.62 -28.46
N LYS A 249 19.95 52.97 -27.30
CA LYS A 249 19.77 54.39 -26.89
C LYS A 249 21.06 55.18 -26.82
N ALA A 250 22.16 54.57 -26.36
CA ALA A 250 23.46 55.23 -26.35
C ALA A 250 24.00 55.45 -27.78
N ALA A 251 23.75 54.53 -28.71
CA ALA A 251 24.10 54.69 -30.12
C ALA A 251 23.19 55.70 -30.84
N GLU A 252 21.88 55.70 -30.56
CA GLU A 252 20.91 56.69 -31.04
C GLU A 252 21.30 58.10 -30.55
N GLN A 253 21.63 58.26 -29.27
CA GLN A 253 22.07 59.53 -28.69
C GLN A 253 23.39 60.01 -29.30
N ALA A 254 24.36 59.11 -29.48
CA ALA A 254 25.63 59.43 -30.13
C ALA A 254 25.47 59.79 -31.62
N LEU A 255 24.47 59.20 -32.29
CA LEU A 255 24.13 59.52 -33.68
C LEU A 255 23.39 60.86 -33.77
N GLU A 256 22.45 61.15 -32.87
CA GLU A 256 21.78 62.46 -32.76
C GLU A 256 22.79 63.58 -32.47
N ASP A 257 23.78 63.32 -31.60
CA ASP A 257 24.85 64.29 -31.31
C ASP A 257 25.83 64.43 -32.48
N ALA A 258 26.15 63.35 -33.19
CA ALA A 258 26.93 63.42 -34.44
C ALA A 258 26.18 64.15 -35.56
N GLU A 259 24.84 64.04 -35.64
CA GLU A 259 23.99 64.80 -36.56
C GLU A 259 23.96 66.28 -36.19
N LYS A 260 23.76 66.65 -34.91
CA LYS A 260 23.87 68.05 -34.45
C LYS A 260 25.23 68.65 -34.83
N ASP A 261 26.30 67.87 -34.68
CA ASP A 261 27.65 68.30 -35.01
C ASP A 261 27.94 68.32 -36.52
N SER A 262 27.24 67.50 -37.33
CA SER A 262 27.28 67.57 -38.80
C SER A 262 26.53 68.81 -39.30
N ILE A 263 25.34 69.12 -38.74
CA ILE A 263 24.55 70.31 -39.03
C ILE A 263 25.34 71.59 -38.70
N ARG A 264 26.05 71.62 -37.56
CA ARG A 264 26.98 72.72 -37.22
C ARG A 264 28.10 72.89 -38.26
N LYS A 265 28.69 71.78 -38.74
CA LYS A 265 29.75 71.79 -39.77
C LYS A 265 29.21 72.26 -41.12
N ILE A 266 28.01 71.80 -41.51
CA ILE A 266 27.30 72.23 -42.72
C ILE A 266 27.01 73.73 -42.66
N SER A 267 26.38 74.21 -41.59
CA SER A 267 26.03 75.64 -41.43
C SER A 267 27.26 76.57 -41.47
N ASN A 268 28.39 76.14 -40.89
CA ASN A 268 29.67 76.85 -41.01
C ASN A 268 30.17 76.88 -42.47
N MET A 269 30.13 75.75 -43.17
CA MET A 269 30.51 75.67 -44.59
C MET A 269 29.57 76.48 -45.51
N GLU A 270 28.27 76.54 -45.22
CA GLU A 270 27.30 77.40 -45.91
C GLU A 270 27.58 78.89 -45.68
N GLY A 271 27.96 79.28 -44.45
CA GLY A 271 28.39 80.65 -44.15
C GLY A 271 29.61 81.05 -44.97
N ARG A 272 30.65 80.19 -44.98
CA ARG A 272 31.87 80.39 -45.79
C ARG A 272 31.60 80.37 -47.29
N LEU A 273 30.60 79.61 -47.76
CA LEU A 273 30.17 79.62 -49.16
C LEU A 273 29.54 80.96 -49.53
N ARG A 274 28.63 81.51 -48.70
CA ARG A 274 28.03 82.83 -48.93
C ARG A 274 29.06 83.96 -48.94
N GLU A 275 30.07 83.91 -48.08
CA GLU A 275 31.19 84.86 -48.11
C GLU A 275 31.98 84.75 -49.44
N ALA A 276 32.26 83.53 -49.90
CA ALA A 276 32.92 83.30 -51.18
C ALA A 276 32.07 83.81 -52.37
N GLU A 277 30.76 83.53 -52.38
CA GLU A 277 29.81 84.02 -53.39
C GLU A 277 29.77 85.56 -53.44
N MET A 278 29.74 86.23 -52.28
CA MET A 278 29.82 87.70 -52.20
C MET A 278 31.13 88.24 -52.80
N THR A 279 32.28 87.61 -52.53
CA THR A 279 33.56 88.02 -53.13
C THR A 279 33.64 87.76 -54.62
N ALA A 280 33.02 86.67 -55.12
CA ALA A 280 32.92 86.41 -56.56
C ALA A 280 32.05 87.47 -57.26
N GLU A 281 30.97 87.94 -56.61
CA GLU A 281 30.11 88.97 -57.18
C GLU A 281 30.73 90.38 -57.14
N SER A 282 31.52 90.73 -56.11
CA SER A 282 32.30 91.99 -56.10
C SER A 282 33.32 92.01 -57.23
N GLU A 283 34.05 90.91 -57.43
CA GLU A 283 35.03 90.81 -58.52
C GLU A 283 34.36 90.79 -59.89
N SER A 284 33.17 90.19 -60.01
CA SER A 284 32.34 90.25 -61.21
C SER A 284 31.90 91.68 -61.57
N LYS A 285 31.60 92.54 -60.59
CA LYS A 285 31.30 93.97 -60.83
C LYS A 285 32.55 94.73 -61.28
N ARG A 286 33.66 94.55 -60.56
CA ARG A 286 34.97 95.14 -60.85
C ARG A 286 35.51 94.78 -62.25
N VAL A 287 35.29 93.55 -62.71
CA VAL A 287 35.63 93.13 -64.09
C VAL A 287 34.75 93.85 -65.15
N ARG A 288 33.45 94.04 -64.90
CA ARG A 288 32.56 94.78 -65.82
C ARG A 288 32.97 96.25 -65.96
N GLU A 289 33.34 96.89 -64.86
CA GLU A 289 33.82 98.29 -64.83
C GLU A 289 35.14 98.44 -65.61
N LEU A 290 36.13 97.58 -65.37
CA LEU A 290 37.40 97.58 -66.11
C LEU A 290 37.17 97.34 -67.62
N THR A 291 36.25 96.44 -67.98
CA THR A 291 35.89 96.16 -69.38
C THR A 291 35.23 97.37 -70.05
N ALA A 292 34.39 98.12 -69.34
CA ALA A 292 33.79 99.37 -69.83
C ALA A 292 34.86 100.47 -70.01
N HIS A 293 35.84 100.54 -69.10
CA HIS A 293 36.94 101.49 -69.19
C HIS A 293 37.88 101.19 -70.35
N LEU A 294 38.19 99.90 -70.60
CA LEU A 294 38.96 99.44 -71.75
C LEU A 294 38.32 99.90 -73.07
N ARG A 295 37.01 99.66 -73.24
CA ARG A 295 36.21 100.10 -74.40
C ARG A 295 36.10 101.63 -74.57
N LYS A 296 36.59 102.42 -73.62
CA LYS A 296 36.73 103.88 -73.76
C LYS A 296 38.13 104.25 -74.26
N VAL A 297 39.17 103.60 -73.73
CA VAL A 297 40.57 103.75 -74.18
C VAL A 297 40.75 103.25 -75.62
N GLU A 298 40.15 102.13 -75.99
CA GLU A 298 40.20 101.56 -77.36
C GLU A 298 39.64 102.52 -78.43
N ARG A 299 38.64 103.32 -78.10
CA ARG A 299 38.08 104.34 -79.01
C ARG A 299 39.02 105.53 -79.18
N SER A 300 39.51 106.08 -78.07
CA SER A 300 40.51 107.16 -78.08
C SER A 300 41.79 106.74 -78.84
N HIS A 301 42.23 105.49 -78.69
CA HIS A 301 43.37 104.95 -79.44
C HIS A 301 43.12 104.94 -80.96
N LYS A 302 41.90 104.61 -81.42
CA LYS A 302 41.55 104.66 -82.85
C LYS A 302 41.56 106.08 -83.40
N GLU A 303 40.99 107.04 -82.68
CA GLU A 303 40.97 108.45 -83.06
C GLU A 303 42.40 109.02 -83.20
N VAL A 304 43.28 108.73 -82.22
CA VAL A 304 44.70 109.10 -82.27
C VAL A 304 45.45 108.38 -83.41
N SER A 305 45.12 107.12 -83.70
CA SER A 305 45.74 106.38 -84.80
C SER A 305 45.43 107.01 -86.16
N GLN A 306 44.18 107.43 -86.40
CA GLN A 306 43.80 108.09 -87.66
C GLN A 306 44.49 109.46 -87.82
N ALA A 307 44.60 110.25 -86.74
CA ALA A 307 45.34 111.52 -86.77
C ALA A 307 46.82 111.34 -87.18
N ILE A 308 47.47 110.26 -86.71
CA ILE A 308 48.86 109.91 -87.07
C ILE A 308 48.96 109.45 -88.54
N GLU A 309 47.93 108.80 -89.10
CA GLU A 309 47.91 108.43 -90.52
C GLU A 309 47.70 109.66 -91.43
N GLU A 310 46.85 110.61 -91.04
CA GLU A 310 46.66 111.89 -91.74
C GLU A 310 47.94 112.76 -91.70
N GLU A 311 48.60 112.87 -90.54
CA GLU A 311 49.87 113.61 -90.41
C GLU A 311 50.97 112.99 -91.30
N ARG A 312 51.06 111.66 -91.37
CA ARG A 312 52.00 110.95 -92.25
C ARG A 312 51.72 111.20 -93.73
N ALA A 313 50.46 111.25 -94.14
CA ALA A 313 50.09 111.60 -95.51
C ALA A 313 50.49 113.05 -95.87
N LEU A 314 50.27 113.99 -94.95
CA LEU A 314 50.65 115.39 -95.10
C LEU A 314 52.19 115.55 -95.18
N ALA A 315 52.92 114.87 -94.31
CA ALA A 315 54.39 114.86 -94.29
C ALA A 315 55.00 114.28 -95.57
N ALA A 316 54.38 113.26 -96.17
CA ALA A 316 54.80 112.70 -97.44
C ALA A 316 54.70 113.73 -98.59
N GLN A 317 53.56 114.45 -98.70
CA GLN A 317 53.38 115.51 -99.70
C GLN A 317 54.38 116.66 -99.49
N MET A 318 54.61 117.06 -98.23
CA MET A 318 55.58 118.10 -97.89
C MET A 318 57.00 117.73 -98.32
N LYS A 319 57.39 116.46 -98.18
CA LYS A 319 58.68 115.93 -98.63
C LYS A 319 58.81 115.91 -100.16
N GLU A 320 57.78 115.46 -100.86
CA GLU A 320 57.72 115.42 -102.33
C GLU A 320 57.83 116.84 -102.95
N LEU A 321 57.28 117.87 -102.28
CA LEU A 321 57.44 119.27 -102.66
C LEU A 321 58.86 119.80 -102.40
N MET A 322 59.49 119.43 -101.28
CA MET A 322 60.89 119.80 -100.99
C MET A 322 61.87 119.20 -102.01
N GLU A 323 61.70 117.93 -102.40
CA GLU A 323 62.56 117.26 -103.39
C GLU A 323 62.41 117.91 -104.78
N ARG A 324 61.20 118.26 -105.22
CA ARG A 324 60.97 119.06 -106.44
C ARG A 324 61.59 120.46 -106.36
N GLY A 325 61.54 121.10 -105.18
CA GLY A 325 62.14 122.41 -104.94
C GLY A 325 63.67 122.38 -105.06
N GLN A 326 64.32 121.43 -104.38
CA GLN A 326 65.77 121.24 -104.42
C GLN A 326 66.27 120.90 -105.84
N GLY A 327 65.53 120.08 -106.59
CA GLY A 327 65.86 119.78 -108.00
C GLY A 327 65.93 121.03 -108.88
N LYS A 328 64.93 121.93 -108.78
CA LYS A 328 64.95 123.22 -109.51
C LYS A 328 66.09 124.13 -109.06
N LEU A 329 66.32 124.23 -107.75
CA LEU A 329 67.36 125.09 -107.17
C LEU A 329 68.77 124.63 -107.61
N LYS A 330 69.01 123.31 -107.68
CA LYS A 330 70.26 122.72 -108.18
C LYS A 330 70.51 123.02 -109.67
N ASN A 331 69.47 122.94 -110.50
CA ASN A 331 69.57 123.27 -111.93
C ASN A 331 69.79 124.78 -112.17
N MET A 332 69.13 125.65 -111.40
CA MET A 332 69.34 127.10 -111.51
C MET A 332 70.75 127.52 -111.08
N ARG A 333 71.35 126.92 -110.06
CA ARG A 333 72.77 127.17 -109.71
C ARG A 333 73.71 126.85 -110.88
N ARG A 334 73.54 125.67 -111.50
CA ARG A 334 74.34 125.28 -112.66
C ARG A 334 74.20 126.24 -113.84
N GLN A 335 73.00 126.77 -114.09
CA GLN A 335 72.78 127.78 -115.14
C GLN A 335 73.45 129.14 -114.85
N VAL A 336 73.71 129.47 -113.58
CA VAL A 336 74.50 130.65 -113.19
C VAL A 336 75.99 130.37 -113.35
N GLU A 337 76.48 129.22 -112.85
CA GLU A 337 77.90 128.83 -112.95
C GLU A 337 78.39 128.73 -114.41
N GLU A 338 77.58 128.14 -115.31
CA GLU A 338 77.89 128.08 -116.75
C GLU A 338 77.90 129.48 -117.43
N ALA A 339 77.11 130.44 -116.92
CA ALA A 339 77.10 131.82 -117.42
C ALA A 339 78.28 132.66 -116.89
N GLU A 340 78.66 132.49 -115.62
CA GLU A 340 79.80 133.19 -115.01
C GLU A 340 81.12 132.78 -115.67
N ILE A 341 81.31 131.50 -115.99
CA ILE A 341 82.50 131.00 -116.71
C ILE A 341 82.60 131.63 -118.11
N ALA A 342 81.49 131.78 -118.82
CA ALA A 342 81.46 132.44 -120.13
C ALA A 342 81.79 133.95 -120.02
N ALA A 343 81.26 134.64 -119.01
CA ALA A 343 81.54 136.05 -118.75
C ALA A 343 83.01 136.30 -118.34
N ALA A 344 83.61 135.39 -117.57
CA ALA A 344 85.03 135.43 -117.23
C ALA A 344 85.92 135.25 -118.48
N ALA A 345 85.56 134.34 -119.39
CA ALA A 345 86.28 134.11 -120.65
C ALA A 345 86.20 135.33 -121.61
N ALA A 346 85.09 136.07 -121.60
CA ALA A 346 84.96 137.32 -122.36
C ALA A 346 85.87 138.43 -121.79
N ASN A 347 85.84 138.64 -120.47
CA ASN A 347 86.66 139.67 -119.80
C ASN A 347 88.17 139.39 -119.89
N MET A 348 88.58 138.12 -119.86
CA MET A 348 89.98 137.70 -120.14
C MET A 348 90.49 138.20 -121.50
N LYS A 349 89.66 138.13 -122.55
CA LYS A 349 90.04 138.60 -123.89
C LYS A 349 90.06 140.13 -124.01
N LEU A 350 89.15 140.82 -123.34
CA LEU A 350 89.17 142.29 -123.25
C LEU A 350 90.41 142.81 -122.53
N ARG A 351 90.85 142.18 -121.43
CA ARG A 351 92.12 142.53 -120.79
C ARG A 351 93.31 142.38 -121.73
N LYS A 352 93.39 141.27 -122.47
CA LYS A 352 94.48 141.03 -123.42
C LYS A 352 94.48 142.00 -124.62
N ALA A 353 93.34 142.61 -124.95
CA ALA A 353 93.26 143.69 -125.93
C ALA A 353 93.77 145.04 -125.38
N ASN A 354 93.60 145.30 -124.08
CA ASN A 354 94.12 146.52 -123.43
C ASN A 354 95.61 146.45 -123.11
N GLU A 355 96.14 145.31 -122.66
CA GLU A 355 97.58 145.16 -122.37
C GLU A 355 98.45 145.44 -123.61
N GLN A 356 97.97 145.06 -124.81
CA GLN A 356 98.64 145.35 -126.09
C GLN A 356 98.43 146.80 -126.59
N LEU A 357 97.51 147.56 -125.97
CA LEU A 357 97.35 149.00 -126.19
C LEU A 357 98.32 149.79 -125.30
N GLU A 358 98.41 149.42 -124.02
CA GLU A 358 99.29 150.06 -123.04
C GLU A 358 100.79 149.87 -123.39
N GLU A 359 101.19 148.72 -123.94
CA GLU A 359 102.57 148.51 -124.42
C GLU A 359 102.93 149.36 -125.66
N ALA A 360 101.94 149.90 -126.37
CA ALA A 360 102.16 150.85 -127.48
C ALA A 360 102.39 152.29 -126.96
N GLU A 361 101.66 152.72 -125.92
CA GLU A 361 101.76 154.08 -125.36
C GLU A 361 103.05 154.29 -124.56
N LEU A 362 103.55 153.26 -123.87
CA LEU A 362 104.74 153.36 -123.03
C LEU A 362 106.06 153.43 -123.83
N ARG A 363 106.06 153.04 -125.12
CA ARG A 363 107.21 153.27 -126.03
C ARG A 363 107.19 154.64 -126.70
N ALA A 364 106.02 155.25 -126.91
CA ALA A 364 105.93 156.63 -127.40
C ALA A 364 106.49 157.63 -126.37
N THR A 365 106.15 157.44 -125.09
CA THR A 365 106.42 158.43 -124.03
C THR A 365 107.87 158.50 -123.53
N MET A 366 108.70 157.47 -123.74
CA MET A 366 110.11 157.50 -123.30
C MET A 366 111.09 158.11 -124.32
N ALA A 367 110.73 158.23 -125.60
CA ALA A 367 111.66 158.67 -126.65
C ALA A 367 111.55 160.17 -127.00
N GLU A 368 110.35 160.75 -127.01
CA GLU A 368 110.17 162.18 -127.34
C GLU A 368 110.82 163.13 -126.32
N ARG A 369 111.02 162.68 -125.08
CA ARG A 369 111.56 163.50 -123.98
C ARG A 369 113.06 163.84 -124.07
N ARG A 370 113.69 163.59 -125.23
CA ARG A 370 115.05 164.07 -125.58
C ARG A 370 115.16 164.70 -126.97
N VAL A 371 114.15 165.45 -127.40
CA VAL A 371 114.46 166.66 -128.20
C VAL A 371 115.33 167.59 -127.36
N SER A 372 116.57 167.87 -127.78
CA SER A 372 117.28 169.17 -127.62
C SER A 372 118.78 169.14 -127.96
N LEU A 373 119.42 167.98 -128.18
CA LEU A 373 120.76 167.93 -128.76
C LEU A 373 120.83 167.00 -129.98
N GLN A 374 121.10 167.64 -131.13
CA GLN A 374 121.52 167.10 -132.43
C GLN A 374 120.47 166.37 -133.31
N ALA A 375 120.03 167.12 -134.33
CA ALA A 375 119.78 166.68 -135.72
C ALA A 375 118.60 165.74 -136.07
N GLU A 376 118.00 165.82 -137.28
CA GLU A 376 117.74 166.97 -138.17
C GLU A 376 116.68 166.58 -139.24
N SER A 377 115.87 167.54 -139.71
CA SER A 377 115.15 167.55 -141.00
C SER A 377 113.91 166.65 -141.26
N VAL A 378 112.88 167.30 -141.84
CA VAL A 378 112.03 166.87 -142.98
C VAL A 378 110.95 165.74 -142.86
N ARG A 379 109.71 166.16 -143.19
CA ARG A 379 108.56 165.50 -143.90
C ARG A 379 108.62 164.01 -144.29
N ASP A 380 107.47 163.28 -144.22
CA ASP A 380 106.52 163.13 -145.36
C ASP A 380 105.15 162.48 -144.98
N LYS A 381 104.34 161.98 -145.94
CA LYS A 381 102.89 161.60 -145.83
C LYS A 381 102.57 160.09 -145.97
N GLN A 382 101.36 159.63 -145.55
CA GLN A 382 100.39 158.81 -146.36
C GLN A 382 99.09 158.32 -145.61
N ALA A 383 98.27 157.45 -146.24
CA ALA A 383 96.86 157.11 -145.88
C ALA A 383 96.50 155.57 -146.02
N PHE A 384 95.32 155.19 -146.56
CA PHE A 384 94.73 153.81 -146.73
C PHE A 384 94.13 153.15 -145.44
N THR A 385 93.12 152.23 -145.41
CA THR A 385 92.07 151.73 -146.36
C THR A 385 90.91 150.98 -145.61
N PRO A 386 89.66 150.84 -146.14
CA PRO A 386 88.52 150.12 -145.51
C PRO A 386 88.06 148.82 -146.24
N ARG A 387 87.11 148.05 -145.66
CA ARG A 387 86.20 147.01 -146.28
C ARG A 387 85.33 146.34 -145.16
N MET A 388 84.24 145.59 -145.32
CA MET A 388 83.16 145.26 -146.29
C MET A 388 82.48 143.94 -145.79
N ARG A 389 81.19 143.68 -146.16
CA ARG A 389 80.53 142.33 -146.17
C ARG A 389 80.31 141.64 -144.80
N SER A 390 79.38 140.68 -144.58
CA SER A 390 78.25 140.07 -145.35
C SER A 390 77.19 139.67 -144.29
N THR A 391 75.86 139.84 -144.39
CA THR A 391 74.83 139.16 -145.25
C THR A 391 74.87 137.61 -145.31
N SER A 392 73.67 136.98 -145.24
CA SER A 392 73.35 135.52 -145.38
C SER A 392 73.98 134.56 -144.31
N PHE A 393 73.54 133.34 -143.99
CA PHE A 393 72.43 132.40 -144.34
C PHE A 393 72.47 131.22 -143.29
N VAL A 394 71.55 130.26 -143.08
CA VAL A 394 70.11 129.97 -143.38
C VAL A 394 69.73 128.61 -142.71
N ARG A 395 68.45 128.15 -142.75
CA ARG A 395 67.91 126.77 -142.43
C ARG A 395 67.88 126.32 -140.95
N GLU A 396 67.06 125.36 -140.49
CA GLU A 396 65.69 124.85 -140.84
C GLU A 396 65.18 123.87 -139.72
N GLY A 397 63.85 123.79 -139.45
CA GLY A 397 63.20 122.75 -138.57
C GLY A 397 63.33 122.93 -137.03
N SER A 398 62.54 122.30 -136.13
CA SER A 398 61.32 121.45 -136.24
C SER A 398 60.46 121.52 -134.92
N THR A 399 59.48 120.62 -134.67
CA THR A 399 58.27 120.84 -133.82
C THR A 399 58.14 120.07 -132.48
N PHE A 400 57.20 120.51 -131.60
CA PHE A 400 56.06 119.74 -130.98
C PHE A 400 55.79 119.89 -129.43
N SER A 401 54.54 119.53 -129.03
CA SER A 401 53.92 119.37 -127.67
C SER A 401 53.56 120.64 -126.82
N VAL A 402 52.39 120.82 -126.14
CA VAL A 402 51.31 119.96 -125.51
C VAL A 402 51.66 119.59 -124.03
N THR A 403 50.79 119.61 -122.99
CA THR A 403 49.35 119.22 -122.86
C THR A 403 48.38 120.19 -122.08
N GLU A 404 47.71 119.77 -120.98
CA GLU A 404 46.29 120.05 -120.60
C GLU A 404 46.01 119.81 -119.07
N TYR A 405 44.83 120.03 -118.41
CA TYR A 405 43.59 120.84 -118.58
C TYR A 405 42.64 120.67 -117.33
N THR A 406 41.55 121.45 -117.19
CA THR A 406 40.40 121.30 -116.22
C THR A 406 39.10 121.84 -116.90
N PRO A 407 37.81 121.63 -116.48
CA PRO A 407 37.24 121.10 -115.22
C PRO A 407 35.91 120.26 -115.38
N ARG A 408 35.02 120.22 -114.35
CA ARG A 408 33.60 119.69 -114.30
C ARG A 408 33.42 118.15 -114.33
N ARG A 409 32.45 117.47 -113.68
CA ARG A 409 31.11 117.69 -113.02
C ARG A 409 29.89 117.27 -113.87
N THR A 410 29.28 116.09 -113.60
CA THR A 410 27.79 115.83 -113.65
C THR A 410 27.33 114.39 -113.31
N ARG A 411 26.27 114.27 -112.47
CA ARG A 411 25.11 113.31 -112.50
C ARG A 411 25.39 111.78 -112.40
N ARG A 412 24.47 110.91 -111.92
CA ARG A 412 22.97 110.96 -111.89
C ARG A 412 22.37 110.02 -110.78
N THR A 413 21.51 110.56 -109.88
CA THR A 413 20.20 110.02 -109.37
C THR A 413 20.02 108.59 -108.76
N PRO A 414 18.95 108.30 -107.95
CA PRO A 414 18.31 109.08 -106.86
C PRO A 414 17.81 108.16 -105.67
N ALA A 415 16.80 108.62 -104.91
CA ALA A 415 16.06 108.00 -103.78
C ALA A 415 16.78 108.06 -102.41
N PHE A 416 16.26 108.78 -101.39
CA PHE A 416 15.08 108.52 -100.52
C PHE A 416 15.29 107.30 -99.59
N ARG A 417 15.12 107.39 -98.26
CA ARG A 417 14.50 108.46 -97.42
C ARG A 417 15.21 108.59 -96.04
N SER A 418 14.92 109.68 -95.33
CA SER A 418 15.34 110.02 -93.96
C SER A 418 14.92 108.94 -92.92
N VAL A 419 15.60 108.71 -91.79
CA VAL A 419 16.07 109.64 -90.71
C VAL A 419 14.85 110.30 -90.03
N ASP A 420 14.63 110.29 -88.71
CA ASP A 420 15.37 109.79 -87.52
C ASP A 420 14.36 109.09 -86.56
N SER A 421 14.70 108.12 -85.70
CA SER A 421 15.33 108.17 -84.35
C SER A 421 14.47 108.79 -83.23
N GLU A 422 14.64 108.27 -82.00
CA GLU A 422 14.06 108.75 -80.71
C GLU A 422 12.52 108.52 -80.51
N GLU A 423 11.97 108.30 -79.30
CA GLU A 423 12.52 107.90 -78.00
C GLU A 423 11.43 107.28 -77.07
N ARG A 424 11.81 106.33 -76.19
CA ARG A 424 11.11 105.94 -74.92
C ARG A 424 9.63 105.45 -75.12
N GLU A 425 8.71 105.25 -74.15
CA GLU A 425 8.64 105.38 -72.67
C GLU A 425 7.51 104.46 -72.09
N ILE A 426 7.42 104.28 -70.75
CA ILE A 426 6.34 103.61 -69.95
C ILE A 426 5.95 102.16 -70.38
N VAL A 427 5.00 101.38 -69.81
CA VAL A 427 4.02 101.41 -68.68
C VAL A 427 4.17 100.07 -67.89
N LEU A 428 4.47 99.98 -66.58
CA LEU A 428 3.60 100.00 -65.37
C LEU A 428 2.43 98.97 -65.27
N ASN A 429 2.47 98.14 -64.21
CA ASN A 429 1.41 97.57 -63.34
C ASN A 429 0.10 96.90 -63.88
N GLY A 430 -0.33 95.88 -63.11
CA GLY A 430 -1.65 95.25 -63.12
C GLY A 430 -1.56 93.72 -63.11
N GLY A 431 -2.28 92.95 -62.29
CA GLY A 431 -3.23 93.26 -61.21
C GLY A 431 -3.62 91.96 -60.48
N ALA A 432 -4.40 92.04 -59.41
CA ALA A 432 -4.91 90.85 -58.70
C ALA A 432 -6.24 90.35 -59.32
N ASP A 433 -6.39 89.04 -59.47
CA ASP A 433 -7.22 88.19 -58.59
C ASP A 433 -6.76 86.72 -58.69
#